data_AF-A0A9E5TFR6-F1
#
_entry.id   AF-A0A9E5TFR6-F1
#
_cell.length_a   1.000
_cell.length_b   1.000
_cell.length_c   1.000
_cell.angle_alpha   90.00
_cell.angle_beta   90.00
_cell.angle_gamma   90.00
#
_symmetry.space_group_name_H-M   'P 1'
#
loop_
_entity.id
_entity.type
_entity.pdbx_description
1 polymer ?
#
loop_
_entity_poly.entity_id
_entity_poly.type
_entity_poly.pdbx_seq_one_letter_code
_entity_poly.pdbx_strand_id
1 'polypeptide(L)'
;GSITRATITGVMPFSDSLLRVRLTGSQLLDYLPEDGSIGMAGLSLRGGEFIVASTGRAVDPQTTYRVLVNDYMYNTGPVLQAADPKPEEVYADWRRPVY
;
A
#
# COMPACT_ATOMS: atom_id res chain seq x y z
N GLY A 1 -25.62 -2.14 6.74
CA GLY A 1 -25.96 -3.54 6.44
C GLY A 1 -24.92 -4.46 7.04
N SER A 2 -25.31 -5.67 7.45
CA SER A 2 -24.45 -6.62 8.16
C SER A 2 -23.30 -7.12 7.27
N ILE A 3 -22.06 -6.78 7.60
CA ILE A 3 -20.87 -7.30 6.91
C ILE A 3 -20.64 -8.74 7.41
N THR A 4 -20.69 -9.72 6.52
CA THR A 4 -20.45 -11.14 6.86
C THR A 4 -19.08 -11.60 6.36
N ARG A 5 -18.53 -12.68 6.93
CA ARG A 5 -17.27 -13.28 6.44
C ARG A 5 -17.33 -13.65 4.95
N ALA A 6 -18.50 -14.06 4.45
CA ALA A 6 -18.72 -14.32 3.03
C ALA A 6 -18.57 -13.05 2.17
N THR A 7 -19.01 -11.89 2.67
CA THR A 7 -18.82 -10.59 2.01
C THR A 7 -17.34 -10.20 1.92
N ILE A 8 -16.55 -10.46 2.97
CA ILE A 8 -15.11 -10.17 2.99
C ILE A 8 -14.34 -11.11 2.05
N THR A 9 -14.69 -12.40 2.04
CA THR A 9 -14.05 -13.42 1.17
C THR A 9 -14.39 -13.21 -0.31
N GLY A 10 -15.53 -12.60 -0.63
CA GLY A 10 -15.92 -12.26 -2.00
C GLY A 10 -15.18 -11.07 -2.61
N VAL A 11 -14.58 -10.19 -1.78
CA VAL A 11 -13.84 -9.00 -2.25
C VAL A 11 -12.33 -9.25 -2.32
N MET A 12 -11.80 -10.09 -1.43
CA MET A 12 -10.41 -10.54 -1.45
C MET A 12 -10.36 -12.09 -1.38
N PRO A 13 -10.50 -12.78 -2.53
CA PRO A 13 -10.50 -14.25 -2.58
C PRO A 13 -9.08 -14.85 -2.50
N PHE A 14 -8.04 -14.03 -2.57
CA PHE A 14 -6.65 -14.46 -2.52
C PHE A 14 -6.11 -14.39 -1.09
N SER A 15 -5.30 -15.38 -0.70
CA SER A 15 -4.61 -15.39 0.60
C SER A 15 -3.35 -14.52 0.52
N ASP A 16 -3.51 -13.27 0.09
CA ASP A 16 -2.39 -12.35 -0.05
C ASP A 16 -1.94 -11.90 1.35
N SER A 17 -0.65 -12.00 1.59
CA SER A 17 -0.01 -11.41 2.76
C SER A 17 0.21 -9.92 2.54
N LEU A 18 0.02 -9.11 3.60
CA LEU A 18 0.38 -7.70 3.56
C LEU A 18 1.86 -7.53 3.91
N LEU A 19 2.57 -6.78 3.09
CA LEU A 19 3.95 -6.40 3.29
C LEU A 19 4.04 -4.91 3.60
N ARG A 20 4.86 -4.55 4.58
CA ARG A 20 5.24 -3.17 4.86
C ARG A 20 6.61 -2.91 4.24
N VAL A 21 6.59 -2.04 3.23
CA VAL A 21 7.75 -1.65 2.44
C VAL A 21 8.14 -0.22 2.82
N ARG A 22 9.43 0.06 2.89
CA ARG A 22 9.95 1.42 3.08
C ARG A 22 10.41 2.00 1.75
N LEU A 23 9.91 3.19 1.41
CA LEU A 23 10.21 3.89 0.17
C LEU A 23 10.60 5.34 0.48
N THR A 24 11.57 5.91 -0.21
CA THR A 24 11.68 7.37 -0.27
C THR A 24 10.50 7.96 -1.04
N GLY A 25 10.20 9.24 -0.84
CA GLY A 25 9.16 9.90 -1.61
C GLY A 25 9.42 9.85 -3.12
N SER A 26 10.69 9.93 -3.55
CA SER A 26 11.05 9.76 -4.96
C SER A 26 10.69 8.37 -5.49
N GLN A 27 11.08 7.32 -4.77
CA GLN A 27 10.75 5.94 -5.15
C GLN A 27 9.25 5.66 -5.13
N LEU A 28 8.53 6.29 -4.20
CA LEU A 28 7.07 6.21 -4.13
C LEU A 28 6.44 6.88 -5.35
N LEU A 29 6.89 8.07 -5.73
CA LEU A 29 6.39 8.78 -6.91
C LEU A 29 6.71 8.03 -8.21
N ASP A 30 7.89 7.40 -8.30
CA ASP A 30 8.28 6.56 -9.45
C ASP A 30 7.41 5.29 -9.56
N TYR A 31 6.91 4.79 -8.43
CA TYR A 31 6.06 3.60 -8.37
C TYR A 31 4.59 3.90 -8.68
N LEU A 32 4.10 5.08 -8.29
CA LEU A 32 2.69 5.44 -8.44
C LEU A 32 2.36 5.83 -9.88
N PRO A 33 1.28 5.28 -10.47
CA PRO A 33 0.86 5.67 -11.81
C PRO A 33 0.30 7.10 -11.78
N GLU A 34 0.69 7.91 -12.76
CA GLU A 34 0.31 9.34 -12.85
C GLU A 34 -1.21 9.57 -12.89
N ASP A 35 -1.98 8.59 -13.35
CA ASP A 35 -3.43 8.63 -13.46
C ASP A 35 -4.18 8.23 -12.18
N GLY A 36 -3.45 7.76 -11.15
CA GLY A 36 -4.03 7.29 -9.89
C GLY A 36 -4.86 6.01 -10.05
N SER A 37 -4.63 5.22 -11.09
CA SER A 37 -5.36 3.97 -11.39
C SER A 37 -5.21 2.88 -10.31
N ILE A 38 -4.24 3.01 -9.43
CA ILE A 38 -4.02 2.10 -8.31
C ILE A 38 -4.87 2.49 -7.10
N GLY A 39 -5.56 1.52 -6.48
CA GLY A 39 -6.32 1.76 -5.26
C GLY A 39 -5.39 2.13 -4.11
N MET A 40 -5.52 3.36 -3.60
CA MET A 40 -4.66 3.89 -2.53
C MET A 40 -5.45 4.41 -1.36
N ALA A 41 -4.90 4.23 -0.17
CA ALA A 41 -5.35 4.89 1.06
C ALA A 41 -4.20 5.70 1.65
N GLY A 42 -4.52 6.85 2.25
CA GLY A 42 -3.52 7.75 2.84
C GLY A 42 -2.86 8.73 1.85
N LEU A 43 -3.07 8.55 0.55
CA LEU A 43 -2.70 9.49 -0.51
C LEU A 43 -3.93 9.89 -1.33
N SER A 44 -3.91 11.09 -1.89
CA SER A 44 -4.90 11.53 -2.89
C SER A 44 -4.21 12.31 -4.00
N LEU A 45 -4.54 12.02 -5.26
CA LEU A 45 -4.07 12.80 -6.41
C LEU A 45 -4.90 14.10 -6.51
N ARG A 46 -4.24 15.25 -6.44
CA ARG A 46 -4.87 16.58 -6.58
C ARG A 46 -3.99 17.48 -7.44
N GLY A 47 -4.53 18.00 -8.54
CA GLY A 47 -3.77 18.90 -9.43
C GLY A 47 -2.50 18.28 -10.01
N GLY A 48 -2.45 16.95 -10.16
CA GLY A 48 -1.26 16.22 -10.64
C GLY A 48 -0.25 15.87 -9.55
N GLU A 49 -0.49 16.25 -8.29
CA GLU A 49 0.40 15.93 -7.17
C GLU A 49 -0.24 14.91 -6.23
N PHE A 50 0.58 13.98 -5.73
CA PHE A 50 0.17 13.08 -4.65
C PHE A 50 0.25 13.79 -3.30
N ILE A 51 -0.90 13.95 -2.66
CA ILE A 51 -1.05 14.63 -1.38
C ILE A 51 -1.20 13.60 -0.26
N VAL A 52 -0.39 13.72 0.79
CA VAL A 52 -0.45 12.89 1.99
C VAL A 52 -1.64 13.34 2.85
N ALA A 53 -2.60 12.45 3.06
CA ALA A 53 -3.87 12.78 3.70
C ALA A 53 -3.73 13.29 5.15
N SER A 54 -2.74 12.79 5.90
CA SER A 54 -2.53 13.17 7.30
C SER A 54 -1.92 14.56 7.47
N THR A 55 -1.20 15.06 6.47
CA THR A 55 -0.49 16.35 6.54
C THR A 55 -1.09 17.40 5.60
N GLY A 56 -1.85 16.98 4.58
CA GLY A 56 -2.34 17.84 3.50
C GLY A 56 -1.24 18.36 2.57
N ARG A 57 -0.01 17.84 2.68
CA ARG A 57 1.15 18.27 1.88
C ARG A 57 1.43 17.27 0.77
N ALA A 58 2.06 17.74 -0.30
CA ALA A 58 2.61 16.86 -1.33
C ALA A 58 3.62 15.87 -0.72
N VAL A 59 3.78 14.72 -1.36
CA VAL A 59 4.83 13.75 -1.04
C VAL A 59 6.19 14.45 -1.14
N ASP A 60 6.96 14.40 -0.06
CA ASP A 60 8.33 14.93 -0.02
C ASP A 60 9.30 13.87 -0.57
N PRO A 61 10.02 14.15 -1.67
CA PRO A 61 10.92 13.18 -2.29
C PRO A 61 12.00 12.63 -1.36
N GLN A 62 12.41 13.38 -0.33
CA GLN A 62 13.48 13.00 0.59
C GLN A 62 12.98 12.26 1.84
N THR A 63 11.67 12.28 2.09
CA THR A 63 11.08 11.61 3.25
C THR A 63 10.91 10.11 2.99
N THR A 64 11.17 9.26 3.99
CA THR A 64 10.85 7.83 3.92
C THR A 64 9.43 7.57 4.40
N TYR A 65 8.65 6.91 3.54
CA TYR A 65 7.29 6.47 3.80
C TYR A 65 7.25 4.96 4.06
N ARG A 66 6.33 4.54 4.93
CA ARG A 66 5.98 3.13 5.12
C ARG A 66 4.71 2.87 4.34
N VAL A 67 4.78 1.99 3.36
CA VAL A 67 3.66 1.67 2.47
C VAL A 67 3.27 0.22 2.70
N LEU A 68 1.95 -0.01 2.82
CA LEU A 68 1.39 -1.34 2.88
C LEU A 68 0.97 -1.74 1.46
N VAL A 69 1.50 -2.87 1.01
CA VAL A 69 1.17 -3.50 -0.28
C VAL A 69 0.84 -4.96 -0.05
N ASN A 70 0.13 -5.60 -0.97
CA ASN A 70 0.06 -7.06 -0.95
C ASN A 70 1.32 -7.69 -1.59
N ASP A 71 1.54 -8.96 -1.30
CA ASP A 71 2.66 -9.73 -1.85
C ASP A 71 2.67 -9.79 -3.38
N TYR A 72 1.51 -9.82 -4.04
CA TYR A 72 1.41 -9.72 -5.49
C TYR A 72 2.07 -8.44 -6.02
N MET A 73 1.65 -7.27 -5.51
CA MET A 73 2.19 -5.96 -5.92
C MET A 73 3.70 -5.86 -5.67
N TYR A 74 4.18 -6.42 -4.55
CA TYR A 74 5.61 -6.47 -4.26
C TYR A 74 6.37 -7.39 -5.23
N ASN A 75 5.84 -8.57 -5.53
CA ASN A 75 6.47 -9.54 -6.41
C ASN A 75 6.50 -9.11 -7.89
N THR A 76 5.53 -8.30 -8.32
CA THR A 76 5.49 -7.73 -9.68
C THR A 76 6.09 -6.33 -9.78
N GLY A 77 6.49 -5.71 -8.67
CA GLY A 77 6.97 -4.34 -8.58
C GLY A 77 8.48 -4.25 -8.39
N PRO A 78 9.31 -4.16 -9.47
CA PRO A 78 10.76 -4.13 -9.33
C PRO A 78 11.26 -2.91 -8.53
N VAL A 79 10.56 -1.78 -8.59
CA VAL A 79 10.85 -0.58 -7.78
C VAL A 79 10.73 -0.88 -6.29
N LEU A 80 9.69 -1.62 -5.88
CA LEU A 80 9.46 -1.99 -4.49
C LEU A 80 10.56 -2.94 -3.97
N GLN A 81 10.93 -3.92 -4.77
CA GLN A 81 11.99 -4.88 -4.44
C GLN A 81 13.37 -4.23 -4.34
N ALA A 82 13.67 -3.30 -5.25
CA ALA A 82 14.92 -2.56 -5.23
C ALA A 82 15.02 -1.62 -4.02
N ALA A 83 13.90 -1.04 -3.60
CA ALA A 83 13.87 -0.10 -2.49
C ALA A 83 13.94 -0.78 -1.11
N ASP A 84 13.22 -1.88 -0.90
CA ASP A 84 13.25 -2.65 0.36
C ASP A 84 13.27 -4.15 0.06
N PRO A 85 14.44 -4.76 -0.18
CA PRO A 85 14.56 -6.17 -0.58
C PRO A 85 14.19 -7.17 0.54
N LYS A 86 13.98 -6.68 1.76
CA LYS A 86 13.56 -7.46 2.93
C LYS A 86 12.44 -6.72 3.66
N PRO A 87 11.24 -6.62 3.05
CA PRO A 87 10.12 -5.92 3.65
C PRO A 87 9.64 -6.68 4.90
N GLU A 88 8.95 -5.95 5.78
CA GLU A 88 8.34 -6.55 6.96
C GLU A 88 7.03 -7.22 6.55
N GLU A 89 6.91 -8.53 6.76
CA GLU A 89 5.62 -9.22 6.68
C GLU A 89 4.71 -8.75 7.82
N VAL A 90 3.59 -8.13 7.47
CA VAL A 90 2.57 -7.72 8.43
C VAL A 90 1.66 -8.92 8.66
N TYR A 91 2.12 -9.84 9.52
CA TYR A 91 1.27 -10.93 10.01
C TYR A 91 0.15 -10.36 10.87
N ALA A 92 -0.99 -10.11 10.24
CA ALA A 92 -2.28 -10.18 10.88
C ALA A 92 -3.02 -11.32 10.19
N ASP A 93 -3.01 -12.51 10.79
CA ASP A 93 -3.95 -13.56 10.40
C ASP A 93 -5.35 -12.99 10.66
N TRP A 94 -5.95 -12.38 9.64
CA TRP A 94 -7.27 -11.75 9.73
C TRP A 94 -8.36 -12.76 10.11
N ARG A 95 -8.06 -14.07 10.05
CA ARG A 95 -8.94 -15.14 10.52
C ARG A 95 -8.80 -15.42 12.01
N ARG A 96 -7.74 -14.93 12.67
CA ARG A 96 -7.60 -15.03 14.14
C ARG A 96 -8.50 -13.98 14.81
N PRO A 97 -9.42 -14.40 15.68
CA PRO A 97 -10.17 -13.46 16.51
C PRO A 97 -9.19 -12.71 17.42
N VAL A 98 -9.45 -11.42 17.62
CA VAL A 98 -8.83 -10.64 18.69
C VAL A 98 -9.44 -11.15 20.00
N TYR A 99 -8.63 -11.71 20.90
CA TYR A 99 -9.05 -12.10 22.24
C TYR A 99 -8.93 -10.93 23.20
#